data_AF-A0A1M6YX39-F1
#
_entry.id   AF-A0A1M6YX39-F1
#
_cell.length_a   1.000
_cell.length_b   1.000
_cell.length_c   1.000
_cell.angle_alpha   90.00
_cell.angle_beta   90.00
_cell.angle_gamma   90.00
#
_symmetry.space_group_name_H-M   'P 1'
#
loop_
_entity.id
_entity.type
_entity.pdbx_description
1 polymer ?
#
loop_
_entity_poly.entity_id
_entity_poly.type
_entity_poly.pdbx_seq_one_letter_code
_entity_poly.pdbx_strand_id
1 'polypeptide(L)'
;MKKIIINIVSLFVLLLMVNCQEDNLGFGAIDTPANLQVAVEITGKSVAFPNGDGSGKVKFSSTADNAISYKYIFSDGTSQNSPSGILENTFATPGTNTYTVTVIASGAGGVATNMTLEVTVFSDFKDEQAVQFLTAGTSRKWYWAQTEPGHLGVGPNVAWSDPTFGTKNYYPDFYQAKANEKSATCLYNSVMTFSLVGPIMKFELDNKGQTYYNGAFKGGGEDACYDLNTSGLKTVTLSKSESFVTKNPDSATQTRGTVINIADGGFMGYFVGTSSYEILSITDNRMVVRVIQSGNPFLAWYHTFTTSPPGAAVTPTPTVDYTVLKFSDEFNTDGAPDPTKWGYDLGAGGWGNGEAQTYTSAADNVIVQGGSLKITAKKVGTSYTSTRLKTEDKYEFTYGKIEVKAKLPVGGGTWPAIWSLGQDYKTNAWPNCGEIDFMEHRGNTPNVIHGSLHYPGNFGGNANTATTTIANASSEFHIYKTIWSPTSIQFYVDDKLFHSFANSSSVPFNSDFFMILNVAMGGTFGGAIDPAFTQSSMEIDYVRIYQ
;
A
#
# COMPACT_ATOMS: atom_id res chain seq x y z
N MET A 1 -19.46 15.57 84.58
CA MET A 1 -19.17 16.03 83.19
C MET A 1 -17.77 16.62 82.98
N LYS A 2 -17.01 17.08 83.99
CA LYS A 2 -15.63 17.62 83.78
C LYS A 2 -14.52 16.58 83.54
N LYS A 3 -14.65 15.34 84.02
CA LYS A 3 -13.60 14.29 83.86
C LYS A 3 -13.61 13.55 82.50
N ILE A 4 -14.73 13.55 81.78
CA ILE A 4 -14.85 12.91 80.46
C ILE A 4 -14.32 13.82 79.35
N ILE A 5 -14.50 15.14 79.48
CA ILE A 5 -13.99 16.12 78.53
C ILE A 5 -12.45 16.18 78.56
N ILE A 6 -11.83 16.05 79.73
CA ILE A 6 -10.36 16.04 79.86
C ILE A 6 -9.75 14.81 79.16
N ASN A 7 -10.35 13.63 79.31
CA ASN A 7 -9.83 12.42 78.65
C ASN A 7 -10.06 12.42 77.13
N ILE A 8 -11.15 13.02 76.63
CA ILE A 8 -11.38 13.16 75.19
C ILE A 8 -10.44 14.22 74.58
N VAL A 9 -10.19 15.34 75.28
CA VAL A 9 -9.25 16.37 74.83
C VAL A 9 -7.80 15.85 74.89
N SER A 10 -7.42 15.08 75.91
CA SER A 10 -6.09 14.46 75.96
C SER A 10 -5.88 13.38 74.89
N LEU A 11 -6.92 12.64 74.49
CA LEU A 11 -6.84 11.67 73.39
C LEU A 11 -6.80 12.37 72.02
N PHE A 12 -7.51 13.49 71.84
CA PHE A 12 -7.46 14.30 70.61
C PHE A 12 -6.14 15.08 70.46
N VAL A 13 -5.53 15.53 71.56
CA VAL A 13 -4.20 16.17 71.56
C VAL A 13 -3.09 15.14 71.32
N LEU A 14 -3.26 13.88 71.72
CA LEU A 14 -2.32 12.80 71.37
C LEU A 14 -2.41 12.39 69.89
N LEU A 15 -3.60 12.48 69.28
CA LEU A 15 -3.84 12.20 67.85
C LEU A 15 -3.40 13.35 66.92
N LEU A 16 -3.20 14.56 67.43
CA LEU A 16 -2.65 15.71 66.69
C LEU A 16 -1.12 15.80 66.74
N MET A 17 -0.45 14.88 67.45
CA MET A 17 1.02 14.74 67.47
C MET A 17 1.52 13.56 66.64
N VAL A 18 0.74 13.10 65.65
CA VAL A 18 1.29 12.33 64.54
C VAL A 18 2.11 13.30 63.70
N ASN A 19 3.39 13.32 64.03
CA ASN A 19 4.50 13.90 63.29
C ASN A 19 4.18 13.91 61.78
N CYS A 20 4.00 15.08 61.18
CA CYS A 20 4.46 15.25 59.81
C CYS A 20 5.98 15.06 59.90
N GLN A 21 6.46 13.84 59.68
CA GLN A 21 7.80 13.72 59.11
C GLN A 21 7.70 14.51 57.81
N GLU A 22 8.39 15.65 57.74
CA GLU A 22 8.89 16.09 56.44
C GLU A 22 9.63 14.88 55.91
N ASP A 23 9.06 14.21 54.92
CA ASP A 23 9.80 13.28 54.09
C ASP A 23 10.86 14.16 53.42
N ASN A 24 12.00 14.29 54.09
CA ASN A 24 13.18 14.90 53.56
C ASN A 24 13.67 13.92 52.49
N LEU A 25 13.06 14.02 51.31
CA LEU A 25 13.49 13.39 50.07
C LEU A 25 14.79 14.06 49.63
N GLY A 26 15.78 14.05 50.52
CA GLY A 26 17.15 14.34 50.15
C GLY A 26 17.54 13.28 49.13
N PHE A 27 18.08 13.72 48.00
CA PHE A 27 18.87 12.82 47.18
C PHE A 27 19.89 12.15 48.13
N GLY A 28 20.09 10.83 48.00
CA GLY A 28 21.23 10.19 48.65
C GLY A 28 22.54 10.90 48.30
N ALA A 29 23.69 10.42 48.79
CA ALA A 29 24.98 11.05 48.47
C ALA A 29 25.09 11.41 46.97
N ILE A 30 25.27 12.70 46.67
CA ILE A 30 25.41 13.21 45.30
C ILE A 30 26.85 12.95 44.88
N ASP A 31 27.13 11.69 44.62
CA ASP A 31 28.44 11.25 44.16
C ASP A 31 28.46 11.28 42.63
N THR A 32 29.41 12.04 42.07
CA THR A 32 29.61 12.08 40.63
C THR A 32 30.05 10.70 40.15
N PRO A 33 29.43 10.14 39.08
CA PRO A 33 29.83 8.85 38.57
C PRO A 33 31.32 8.79 38.26
N ALA A 34 32.00 7.74 38.72
CA ALA A 34 33.45 7.58 38.57
C ALA A 34 33.78 6.27 37.86
N ASN A 35 35.03 6.15 37.40
CA ASN A 35 35.54 4.92 36.78
C ASN A 35 34.67 4.41 35.61
N LEU A 36 34.16 5.33 34.78
CA LEU A 36 33.41 4.98 33.59
C LEU A 36 34.27 4.13 32.64
N GLN A 37 33.82 2.91 32.40
CA GLN A 37 34.39 1.97 31.44
C GLN A 37 33.33 1.62 30.40
N VAL A 38 33.77 1.48 29.15
CA VAL A 38 32.90 1.10 28.03
C VAL A 38 33.56 -0.05 27.29
N ALA A 39 32.99 -1.24 27.40
CA ALA A 39 33.37 -2.39 26.58
C ALA A 39 32.60 -2.37 25.25
N VAL A 40 33.30 -2.64 24.16
CA VAL A 40 32.75 -2.63 22.79
C VAL A 40 32.95 -3.99 22.14
N GLU A 41 31.83 -4.62 21.79
CA GLU A 41 31.79 -5.91 21.10
C GLU A 41 31.18 -5.71 19.71
N ILE A 42 32.00 -5.85 18.66
CA ILE A 42 31.53 -5.80 17.27
C ILE A 42 31.12 -7.21 16.85
N THR A 43 29.89 -7.39 16.39
CA THR A 43 29.37 -8.71 15.98
C THR A 43 30.19 -9.27 14.81
N GLY A 44 30.56 -10.55 14.92
CA GLY A 44 31.35 -11.25 13.89
C GLY A 44 32.82 -10.84 13.81
N LYS A 45 33.31 -9.99 14.73
CA LYS A 45 34.73 -9.60 14.77
C LYS A 45 35.63 -10.82 14.98
N SER A 46 36.62 -10.95 14.10
CA SER A 46 37.64 -11.99 14.15
C SER A 46 38.95 -11.49 13.54
N VAL A 47 40.00 -12.32 13.53
CA VAL A 47 41.27 -11.97 12.87
C VAL A 47 41.07 -11.72 11.36
N ALA A 48 40.17 -12.46 10.71
CA ALA A 48 39.84 -12.28 9.30
C ALA A 48 38.90 -11.09 9.05
N PHE A 49 38.06 -10.76 10.03
CA PHE A 49 37.05 -9.70 9.95
C PHE A 49 37.22 -8.71 11.11
N PRO A 50 38.27 -7.86 11.11
CA PRO A 50 38.61 -7.02 12.26
C PRO A 50 37.55 -5.98 12.62
N ASN A 51 36.67 -5.64 11.67
CA ASN A 51 35.61 -4.64 11.81
C ASN A 51 34.19 -5.24 11.81
N GLY A 52 34.06 -6.55 11.98
CA GLY A 52 32.78 -7.26 12.02
C GLY A 52 32.41 -7.99 10.73
N ASP A 53 31.32 -8.75 10.77
CA ASP A 53 30.83 -9.63 9.70
C ASP A 53 30.00 -8.93 8.60
N GLY A 54 29.94 -7.60 8.60
CA GLY A 54 29.11 -6.82 7.68
C GLY A 54 27.72 -6.49 8.24
N SER A 55 27.32 -7.04 9.38
CA SER A 55 26.04 -6.70 10.02
C SER A 55 25.95 -5.25 10.52
N GLY A 56 27.10 -4.58 10.74
CA GLY A 56 27.14 -3.26 11.34
C GLY A 56 26.87 -3.24 12.85
N LYS A 57 26.66 -4.40 13.48
CA LYS A 57 26.20 -4.47 14.88
C LYS A 57 27.32 -4.31 15.89
N VAL A 58 27.03 -3.53 16.92
CA VAL A 58 27.92 -3.28 18.05
C VAL A 58 27.14 -3.30 19.34
N LYS A 59 27.62 -4.09 20.30
CA LYS A 59 27.15 -4.08 21.67
C LYS A 59 28.11 -3.27 22.54
N PHE A 60 27.55 -2.29 23.24
CA PHE A 60 28.21 -1.50 24.26
C PHE A 60 27.79 -2.00 25.63
N SER A 61 28.78 -2.21 26.51
CA SER A 61 28.55 -2.53 27.91
C SER A 61 29.30 -1.51 28.76
N SER A 62 28.56 -0.59 29.38
CA SER A 62 29.12 0.49 30.19
C SER A 62 28.91 0.24 31.67
N THR A 63 29.94 0.54 32.46
CA THR A 63 29.92 0.48 33.92
C THR A 63 30.58 1.72 34.50
N ALA A 64 30.05 2.23 35.60
CA ALA A 64 30.60 3.35 36.35
C ALA A 64 30.10 3.25 37.81
N ASP A 65 30.96 3.62 38.76
CA ASP A 65 30.57 3.75 40.16
C ASP A 65 29.53 4.85 40.30
N ASN A 66 28.52 4.66 41.16
CA ASN A 66 27.46 5.64 41.44
C ASN A 66 26.61 6.09 40.23
N ALA A 67 26.69 5.38 39.11
CA ALA A 67 25.82 5.62 37.96
C ALA A 67 24.46 4.94 38.14
N ILE A 68 23.39 5.68 37.84
CA ILE A 68 22.00 5.18 37.82
C ILE A 68 21.47 4.98 36.39
N SER A 69 22.14 5.56 35.39
CA SER A 69 21.77 5.39 33.98
C SER A 69 22.90 5.82 33.05
N TYR A 70 22.81 5.39 31.79
CA TYR A 70 23.75 5.76 30.74
C TYR A 70 23.01 6.34 29.53
N LYS A 71 23.66 7.25 28.82
CA LYS A 71 23.22 7.78 27.53
C LYS A 71 24.35 7.67 26.51
N TYR A 72 24.04 7.13 25.36
CA TYR A 72 24.94 6.98 24.22
C TYR A 72 24.60 8.04 23.18
N ILE A 73 25.59 8.78 22.69
CA ILE A 73 25.47 9.79 21.66
C ILE A 73 26.40 9.41 20.52
N PHE A 74 25.87 9.31 19.31
CA PHE A 74 26.61 8.86 18.13
C PHE A 74 26.95 10.04 17.21
N SER A 75 28.00 9.90 16.41
CA SER A 75 28.49 10.93 15.50
C SER A 75 27.51 11.31 14.38
N ASP A 76 26.48 10.49 14.15
CA ASP A 76 25.40 10.78 13.21
C ASP A 76 24.29 11.68 13.79
N GLY A 77 24.45 12.13 15.05
CA GLY A 77 23.51 12.98 15.77
C GLY A 77 22.48 12.21 16.62
N THR A 78 22.39 10.89 16.46
CA THR A 78 21.44 10.08 17.22
C THR A 78 21.90 9.86 18.66
N SER A 79 20.95 9.61 19.58
CA SER A 79 21.27 9.23 20.95
C SER A 79 20.25 8.28 21.57
N GLN A 80 20.70 7.42 22.49
CA GLN A 80 19.88 6.41 23.14
C GLN A 80 20.20 6.33 24.64
N ASN A 81 19.16 6.23 25.46
CA ASN A 81 19.29 6.01 26.90
C ASN A 81 19.30 4.51 27.20
N SER A 82 20.18 4.07 28.08
CA SER A 82 20.22 2.70 28.60
C SER A 82 20.47 2.73 30.10
N PRO A 83 19.42 2.60 30.93
CA PRO A 83 19.59 2.50 32.38
C PRO A 83 20.46 1.32 32.82
N SER A 84 20.44 0.21 32.07
CA SER A 84 21.22 -0.99 32.37
C SER A 84 22.71 -0.88 32.02
N GLY A 85 23.09 0.14 31.25
CA GLY A 85 24.44 0.26 30.69
C GLY A 85 24.72 -0.68 29.52
N ILE A 86 23.77 -1.54 29.13
CA ILE A 86 23.89 -2.41 27.96
C ILE A 86 23.11 -1.79 26.80
N LEU A 87 23.77 -1.59 25.66
CA LEU A 87 23.13 -1.10 24.44
C LEU A 87 23.63 -1.86 23.21
N GLU A 88 22.71 -2.33 22.37
CA GLU A 88 23.03 -2.82 21.03
C GLU A 88 22.64 -1.75 20.00
N ASN A 89 23.58 -1.36 19.15
CA ASN A 89 23.37 -0.42 18.06
C ASN A 89 23.81 -1.04 16.72
N THR A 90 23.12 -0.68 15.64
CA THR A 90 23.48 -1.12 14.28
C THR A 90 23.92 0.07 13.46
N PHE A 91 25.19 0.10 13.08
CA PHE A 91 25.76 1.09 12.17
C PHE A 91 25.51 0.67 10.73
N ALA A 92 24.53 1.32 10.10
CA ALA A 92 24.00 0.93 8.80
C ALA A 92 24.68 1.62 7.60
N THR A 93 25.66 2.51 7.81
CA THR A 93 26.38 3.14 6.68
C THR A 93 27.24 2.09 5.98
N PRO A 94 27.01 1.80 4.69
CA PRO A 94 27.77 0.79 3.98
C PRO A 94 29.27 1.10 3.96
N GLY A 95 30.09 0.05 3.96
CA GLY A 95 31.54 0.13 4.04
C GLY A 95 32.07 0.08 5.49
N THR A 96 33.38 0.25 5.60
CA THR A 96 34.07 0.34 6.90
C THR A 96 34.11 1.80 7.31
N ASN A 97 33.34 2.14 8.35
CA ASN A 97 33.19 3.52 8.83
C ASN A 97 33.59 3.61 10.30
N THR A 98 34.20 4.73 10.69
CA THR A 98 34.56 5.02 12.08
C THR A 98 33.56 6.01 12.67
N TYR A 99 32.99 5.65 13.82
CA TYR A 99 31.98 6.41 14.51
C TYR A 99 32.51 6.89 15.85
N THR A 100 32.28 8.17 16.16
CA THR A 100 32.53 8.71 17.50
C THR A 100 31.32 8.44 18.37
N VAL A 101 31.53 7.76 19.51
CA VAL A 101 30.48 7.44 20.47
C VAL A 101 30.83 8.10 21.79
N THR A 102 29.95 8.96 22.28
CA THR A 102 30.06 9.58 23.61
C THR A 102 29.08 8.91 24.55
N VAL A 103 29.59 8.34 25.63
CA VAL A 103 28.80 7.71 26.70
C VAL A 103 28.79 8.63 27.90
N ILE A 104 27.59 8.97 28.38
CA ILE A 104 27.37 9.78 29.57
C ILE A 104 26.80 8.87 30.65
N ALA A 105 27.52 8.69 31.75
CA ALA A 105 27.01 8.06 32.97
C ALA A 105 26.43 9.14 33.89
N SER A 106 25.16 8.98 34.28
CA SER A 106 24.45 9.92 35.15
C SER A 106 24.23 9.32 36.53
N GLY A 107 24.47 10.09 37.58
CA GLY A 107 24.29 9.74 38.99
C GLY A 107 23.13 10.49 39.66
N ALA A 108 23.00 10.35 40.98
CA ALA A 108 21.96 11.03 41.76
C ALA A 108 22.09 12.56 41.67
N GLY A 109 20.98 13.30 41.64
CA GLY A 109 21.02 14.77 41.55
C GLY A 109 21.50 15.35 40.20
N GLY A 110 21.65 14.51 39.17
CA GLY A 110 21.97 14.95 37.80
C GLY A 110 23.46 15.17 37.53
N VAL A 111 24.36 14.82 38.46
CA VAL A 111 25.81 14.82 38.21
C VAL A 111 26.16 13.72 37.19
N ALA A 112 27.14 14.00 36.33
CA ALA A 112 27.49 13.09 35.25
C ALA A 112 28.98 13.11 34.91
N THR A 113 29.46 11.98 34.43
CA THR A 113 30.79 11.81 33.80
C THR A 113 30.59 11.27 32.40
N ASN A 114 31.48 11.61 31.48
CA ASN A 114 31.41 11.11 30.11
C ASN A 114 32.75 10.57 29.61
N MET A 115 32.67 9.71 28.60
CA MET A 115 33.79 9.16 27.86
C MET A 115 33.45 9.16 26.37
N THR A 116 34.43 9.46 25.53
CA THR A 116 34.30 9.37 24.07
C THR A 116 35.24 8.30 23.54
N LEU A 117 34.76 7.48 22.62
CA LEU A 117 35.53 6.43 21.96
C LEU A 117 35.24 6.41 20.45
N GLU A 118 36.19 5.90 19.68
CA GLU A 118 36.03 5.63 18.25
C GLU A 118 35.75 4.15 18.02
N VAL A 119 34.71 3.84 17.26
CA VAL A 119 34.35 2.47 16.89
C VAL A 119 34.35 2.35 15.37
N THR A 120 35.25 1.52 14.84
CA THR A 120 35.30 1.21 13.41
C THR A 120 34.49 -0.04 13.11
N VAL A 121 33.49 0.08 12.24
CA VAL A 121 32.50 -0.96 11.96
C VAL A 121 32.34 -1.13 10.46
N PHE A 122 32.31 -2.39 10.00
CA PHE A 122 31.97 -2.76 8.64
C PHE A 122 30.47 -3.08 8.53
N SER A 123 29.78 -2.39 7.63
CA SER A 123 28.41 -2.72 7.21
C SER A 123 28.39 -3.01 5.72
N ASP A 124 27.82 -4.13 5.28
CA ASP A 124 27.74 -4.51 3.87
C ASP A 124 26.33 -4.45 3.28
N PHE A 125 25.33 -4.15 4.11
CA PHE A 125 23.94 -4.18 3.69
C PHE A 125 23.64 -3.07 2.69
N LYS A 126 23.11 -3.47 1.52
CA LYS A 126 22.63 -2.56 0.48
C LYS A 126 21.32 -3.09 -0.08
N ASP A 127 20.43 -2.16 -0.37
CA ASP A 127 19.18 -2.45 -1.06
C ASP A 127 18.88 -1.32 -2.06
N GLU A 128 19.68 -1.29 -3.14
CA GLU A 128 19.61 -0.23 -4.16
C GLU A 128 18.23 -0.15 -4.82
N GLN A 129 17.54 -1.28 -4.92
CA GLN A 129 16.18 -1.33 -5.45
C GLN A 129 15.19 -0.67 -4.48
N ALA A 130 15.30 -0.87 -3.16
CA ALA A 130 14.51 -0.11 -2.20
C ALA A 130 14.84 1.38 -2.23
N VAL A 131 16.12 1.76 -2.38
CA VAL A 131 16.52 3.17 -2.57
C VAL A 131 15.80 3.76 -3.79
N GLN A 132 15.84 3.04 -4.92
CA GLN A 132 15.17 3.46 -6.16
C GLN A 132 13.67 3.62 -5.96
N PHE A 133 13.00 2.65 -5.32
CA PHE A 133 11.57 2.75 -5.05
C PHE A 133 11.22 3.85 -4.05
N LEU A 134 12.02 4.06 -3.01
CA LEU A 134 11.76 5.11 -2.03
C LEU A 134 11.88 6.50 -2.64
N THR A 135 12.82 6.70 -3.57
CA THR A 135 13.26 8.04 -4.02
C THR A 135 12.98 8.34 -5.50
N ALA A 136 12.52 7.38 -6.30
CA ALA A 136 12.52 7.49 -7.77
C ALA A 136 13.90 7.84 -8.37
N GLY A 137 14.99 7.52 -7.68
CA GLY A 137 16.36 7.91 -8.05
C GLY A 137 16.72 9.37 -7.77
N THR A 138 15.79 10.19 -7.27
CA THR A 138 16.06 11.59 -6.90
C THR A 138 15.24 12.01 -5.68
N SER A 139 13.94 12.21 -5.83
CA SER A 139 13.00 12.51 -4.76
C SER A 139 11.62 11.96 -5.09
N ARG A 140 10.93 11.40 -4.08
CA ARG A 140 9.56 10.89 -4.21
C ARG A 140 8.74 11.19 -2.95
N LYS A 141 7.51 11.60 -3.20
CA LYS A 141 6.50 11.84 -2.17
C LYS A 141 5.64 10.60 -1.96
N TRP A 142 5.28 10.39 -0.71
CA TRP A 142 4.46 9.30 -0.22
C TRP A 142 3.35 9.88 0.65
N TYR A 143 2.17 9.31 0.49
CA TYR A 143 0.93 9.69 1.15
C TYR A 143 0.28 8.45 1.71
N TRP A 144 -0.58 8.59 2.72
CA TRP A 144 -1.40 7.47 3.17
C TRP A 144 -2.26 6.92 2.03
N ALA A 145 -2.31 5.60 1.88
CA ALA A 145 -3.20 4.93 0.94
C ALA A 145 -4.64 4.93 1.48
N GLN A 146 -5.22 6.12 1.70
CA GLN A 146 -6.45 6.31 2.47
C GLN A 146 -7.65 5.51 1.93
N THR A 147 -7.69 5.23 0.62
CA THR A 147 -8.77 4.47 -0.02
C THR A 147 -8.60 2.96 0.12
N GLU A 148 -7.43 2.47 0.55
CA GLU A 148 -7.19 1.05 0.80
C GLU A 148 -7.65 0.67 2.22
N PRO A 149 -8.51 -0.36 2.38
CA PRO A 149 -8.73 -0.96 3.69
C PRO A 149 -7.42 -1.48 4.30
N GLY A 150 -7.25 -1.30 5.61
CA GLY A 150 -6.06 -1.73 6.34
C GLY A 150 -4.82 -0.86 6.14
N HIS A 151 -4.94 0.31 5.50
CA HIS A 151 -3.80 1.22 5.31
C HIS A 151 -3.16 1.69 6.63
N LEU A 152 -3.92 1.72 7.71
CA LEU A 152 -3.43 1.80 9.07
C LEU A 152 -4.01 0.62 9.84
N GLY A 153 -3.16 -0.17 10.51
CA GLY A 153 -3.63 -1.28 11.32
C GLY A 153 -2.61 -1.74 12.35
N VAL A 154 -3.05 -2.63 13.23
CA VAL A 154 -2.21 -3.23 14.28
C VAL A 154 -2.42 -4.73 14.34
N GLY A 155 -1.37 -5.45 14.69
CA GLY A 155 -1.36 -6.89 14.85
C GLY A 155 -0.25 -7.35 15.81
N PRO A 156 -0.12 -8.67 15.99
CA PRO A 156 0.85 -9.24 16.91
C PRO A 156 2.29 -9.17 16.38
N ASN A 157 3.25 -9.01 17.29
CA ASN A 157 4.67 -9.16 17.06
C ASN A 157 5.22 -10.34 17.86
N VAL A 158 5.03 -11.54 17.34
CA VAL A 158 5.47 -12.79 17.98
C VAL A 158 6.19 -13.69 16.98
N ALA A 159 6.94 -14.66 17.50
CA ALA A 159 7.59 -15.68 16.67
C ALA A 159 6.58 -16.56 15.95
N TRP A 160 6.95 -17.08 14.77
CA TRP A 160 6.11 -18.00 13.99
C TRP A 160 5.63 -19.22 14.79
N SER A 161 6.45 -19.69 15.73
CA SER A 161 6.14 -20.84 16.60
C SER A 161 5.09 -20.55 17.67
N ASP A 162 4.68 -19.30 17.85
CA ASP A 162 3.62 -18.95 18.79
C ASP A 162 2.29 -19.59 18.32
N PRO A 163 1.63 -20.41 19.17
CA PRO A 163 0.47 -21.20 18.75
C PRO A 163 -0.79 -20.37 18.54
N THR A 164 -0.82 -19.12 18.99
CA THR A 164 -2.02 -18.26 18.92
C THR A 164 -1.89 -17.26 17.78
N PHE A 165 -0.72 -16.62 17.66
CA PHE A 165 -0.53 -15.47 16.80
C PHE A 165 0.62 -15.63 15.80
N GLY A 166 1.40 -16.72 15.87
CA GLY A 166 2.62 -16.89 15.07
C GLY A 166 2.40 -16.78 13.56
N THR A 167 1.30 -17.32 13.05
CA THR A 167 0.92 -17.25 11.62
C THR A 167 0.28 -15.93 11.19
N LYS A 168 0.16 -14.97 12.12
CA LYS A 168 -0.56 -13.69 11.97
C LYS A 168 0.35 -12.47 12.20
N ASN A 169 1.67 -12.70 12.31
CA ASN A 169 2.65 -11.69 12.75
C ASN A 169 3.15 -10.73 11.65
N TYR A 170 2.59 -10.80 10.44
CA TYR A 170 3.03 -10.06 9.26
C TYR A 170 1.91 -9.24 8.57
N TYR A 171 0.73 -9.16 9.19
CA TYR A 171 -0.38 -8.31 8.74
C TYR A 171 -1.18 -7.78 9.95
N PRO A 172 -2.00 -6.73 9.78
CA PRO A 172 -2.78 -6.15 10.88
C PRO A 172 -3.98 -7.03 11.30
N ASP A 173 -3.76 -8.05 12.13
CA ASP A 173 -4.80 -9.00 12.57
C ASP A 173 -5.77 -8.44 13.63
N PHE A 174 -5.35 -7.45 14.44
CA PHE A 174 -6.17 -6.95 15.56
C PHE A 174 -7.09 -5.80 15.16
N TYR A 175 -6.63 -4.91 14.29
CA TYR A 175 -7.43 -3.81 13.79
C TYR A 175 -6.92 -3.34 12.43
N GLN A 176 -7.86 -3.00 11.55
CA GLN A 176 -7.62 -2.48 10.21
C GLN A 176 -8.57 -1.31 9.97
N ALA A 177 -8.01 -0.13 9.69
CA ALA A 177 -8.81 1.03 9.33
C ALA A 177 -9.57 0.76 8.03
N LYS A 178 -10.86 1.11 7.99
CA LYS A 178 -11.63 1.09 6.74
C LYS A 178 -11.09 2.16 5.78
N ALA A 179 -11.43 2.01 4.50
CA ALA A 179 -11.18 3.07 3.53
C ALA A 179 -11.77 4.41 4.03
N ASN A 180 -10.95 5.46 3.99
CA ASN A 180 -11.28 6.82 4.41
C ASN A 180 -11.68 6.98 5.88
N GLU A 181 -11.41 5.98 6.75
CA GLU A 181 -11.84 6.03 8.15
C GLU A 181 -11.25 7.22 8.92
N LYS A 182 -10.02 7.64 8.58
CA LYS A 182 -9.32 8.72 9.29
C LYS A 182 -9.45 10.08 8.60
N SER A 183 -10.42 10.26 7.68
CA SER A 183 -10.60 11.51 6.93
C SER A 183 -10.94 12.72 7.79
N ALA A 184 -11.50 12.50 8.98
CA ALA A 184 -11.79 13.57 9.95
C ALA A 184 -10.57 13.92 10.82
N THR A 185 -9.41 13.29 10.61
CA THR A 185 -8.18 13.52 11.39
C THR A 185 -7.08 14.11 10.51
N CYS A 186 -6.03 14.60 11.15
CA CYS A 186 -4.81 15.11 10.53
C CYS A 186 -3.93 14.01 9.88
N LEU A 187 -4.27 12.72 10.03
CA LEU A 187 -3.43 11.62 9.53
C LEU A 187 -3.12 11.78 8.03
N TYR A 188 -4.16 12.02 7.23
CA TYR A 188 -4.04 12.11 5.78
C TYR A 188 -3.45 13.43 5.27
N ASN A 189 -3.23 14.41 6.15
CA ASN A 189 -2.55 15.66 5.78
C ASN A 189 -1.03 15.48 5.64
N SER A 190 -0.49 14.37 6.15
CA SER A 190 0.94 14.08 6.16
C SER A 190 1.47 13.77 4.76
N VAL A 191 2.54 14.46 4.38
CA VAL A 191 3.32 14.19 3.18
C VAL A 191 4.72 13.76 3.59
N MET A 192 5.11 12.56 3.22
CA MET A 192 6.43 11.99 3.48
C MET A 192 7.27 12.09 2.21
N THR A 193 8.45 12.69 2.29
CA THR A 193 9.34 12.82 1.13
C THR A 193 10.63 12.09 1.41
N PHE A 194 10.95 11.08 0.59
CA PHE A 194 12.28 10.48 0.54
C PHE A 194 13.06 11.08 -0.62
N SER A 195 14.30 11.48 -0.38
CA SER A 195 15.16 12.10 -1.40
C SER A 195 16.62 11.67 -1.27
N LEU A 196 17.40 11.86 -2.33
CA LEU A 196 18.85 11.69 -2.35
C LEU A 196 19.53 13.06 -2.37
N VAL A 197 20.39 13.30 -1.38
CA VAL A 197 21.33 14.44 -1.36
C VAL A 197 22.73 13.87 -1.50
N GLY A 198 23.22 13.81 -2.74
CA GLY A 198 24.39 12.99 -3.07
C GLY A 198 24.08 11.49 -2.84
N PRO A 199 24.95 10.72 -2.15
CA PRO A 199 24.69 9.31 -1.85
C PRO A 199 23.81 9.10 -0.61
N ILE A 200 23.42 10.17 0.09
CA ILE A 200 22.73 10.09 1.38
C ILE A 200 21.24 10.18 1.16
N MET A 201 20.51 9.16 1.60
CA MET A 201 19.05 9.21 1.63
C MET A 201 18.56 10.10 2.77
N LYS A 202 17.56 10.91 2.47
CA LYS A 202 16.96 11.87 3.37
C LYS A 202 15.46 11.67 3.45
N PHE A 203 14.87 12.02 4.59
CA PHE A 203 13.44 11.97 4.85
C PHE A 203 12.95 13.29 5.42
N GLU A 204 11.80 13.74 4.94
CA GLU A 204 11.07 14.88 5.47
C GLU A 204 9.60 14.50 5.68
N LEU A 205 9.06 14.84 6.84
CA LEU A 205 7.63 14.72 7.14
C LEU A 205 7.01 16.12 7.25
N ASP A 206 6.22 16.49 6.24
CA ASP A 206 5.35 17.66 6.25
C ASP A 206 3.96 17.23 6.74
N ASN A 207 3.71 17.42 8.03
CA ASN A 207 2.49 17.06 8.71
C ASN A 207 1.56 18.26 8.97
N LYS A 208 1.82 19.41 8.33
CA LYS A 208 1.06 20.66 8.52
C LYS A 208 0.99 21.13 9.99
N GLY A 209 2.00 20.78 10.78
CA GLY A 209 2.12 21.17 12.19
C GLY A 209 1.35 20.27 13.17
N GLN A 210 0.65 19.25 12.69
CA GLN A 210 -0.10 18.32 13.52
C GLN A 210 0.31 16.87 13.28
N THR A 211 0.49 16.11 14.35
CA THR A 211 0.78 14.68 14.28
C THR A 211 -0.40 13.88 14.82
N TYR A 212 -0.71 12.77 14.14
CA TYR A 212 -1.68 11.80 14.66
C TYR A 212 -0.96 10.85 15.61
N TYR A 213 -1.34 10.89 16.89
CA TYR A 213 -0.71 10.10 17.95
C TYR A 213 -1.49 8.85 18.24
N ASN A 214 -0.78 7.75 18.47
CA ASN A 214 -1.34 6.63 19.21
C ASN A 214 -1.68 7.06 20.64
N GLY A 215 -2.89 6.76 21.11
CA GLY A 215 -3.40 7.19 22.41
C GLY A 215 -2.50 6.81 23.60
N ALA A 216 -1.74 5.72 23.50
CA ALA A 216 -0.81 5.30 24.55
C ALA A 216 0.30 6.34 24.84
N PHE A 217 0.68 7.15 23.85
CA PHE A 217 1.76 8.15 23.99
C PHE A 217 1.31 9.50 24.54
N LYS A 218 0.02 9.63 24.90
CA LYS A 218 -0.56 10.84 25.50
C LYS A 218 -1.20 10.59 26.86
N GLY A 219 -0.81 9.49 27.53
CA GLY A 219 -1.35 9.11 28.83
C GLY A 219 -2.55 8.16 28.76
N GLY A 220 -2.80 7.56 27.60
CA GLY A 220 -3.92 6.66 27.33
C GLY A 220 -5.07 7.35 26.59
N GLY A 221 -6.05 6.56 26.14
CA GLY A 221 -7.23 7.04 25.42
C GLY A 221 -7.21 6.73 23.92
N GLU A 222 -8.07 7.42 23.17
CA GLU A 222 -8.17 7.29 21.71
C GLU A 222 -7.03 8.00 20.98
N ASP A 223 -6.76 7.55 19.77
CA ASP A 223 -5.81 8.21 18.87
C ASP A 223 -6.33 9.60 18.48
N ALA A 224 -5.46 10.60 18.53
CA ALA A 224 -5.87 11.99 18.28
C ALA A 224 -4.74 12.83 17.68
N CYS A 225 -5.15 13.95 17.07
CA CYS A 225 -4.24 14.95 16.52
C CYS A 225 -3.77 15.91 17.58
N TYR A 226 -2.46 16.13 17.63
CA TYR A 226 -1.86 17.13 18.49
C TYR A 226 -0.82 17.93 17.73
N ASP A 227 -0.61 19.16 18.19
CA ASP A 227 0.40 20.04 17.62
C ASP A 227 1.79 19.47 17.90
N LEU A 228 2.48 19.13 16.82
CA LEU A 228 3.88 18.78 16.78
C LEU A 228 4.35 19.05 15.36
N ASN A 229 5.29 19.97 15.21
CA ASN A 229 5.95 20.19 13.93
C ASN A 229 7.16 19.23 13.83
N THR A 230 7.24 18.51 12.72
CA THR A 230 8.32 17.54 12.42
C THR A 230 9.19 17.96 11.24
N SER A 231 9.03 19.19 10.74
CA SER A 231 9.76 19.76 9.62
C SER A 231 11.26 19.66 9.87
N GLY A 232 12.02 19.39 8.81
CA GLY A 232 13.46 19.19 8.90
C GLY A 232 13.88 17.91 8.19
N LEU A 233 15.01 18.01 7.51
CA LEU A 233 15.56 16.94 6.71
C LEU A 233 16.34 15.97 7.59
N LYS A 234 15.86 14.73 7.70
CA LYS A 234 16.44 13.67 8.53
C LYS A 234 17.24 12.70 7.66
N THR A 235 18.33 12.15 8.19
CA THR A 235 19.09 11.10 7.50
C THR A 235 18.32 9.78 7.55
N VAL A 236 18.35 9.03 6.44
CA VAL A 236 17.81 7.68 6.35
C VAL A 236 18.93 6.70 6.03
N THR A 237 18.96 5.58 6.75
CA THR A 237 19.83 4.44 6.47
C THR A 237 19.02 3.17 6.35
N LEU A 238 19.44 2.26 5.47
CA LEU A 238 18.82 0.95 5.32
C LEU A 238 19.64 -0.10 6.05
N SER A 239 18.98 -1.01 6.76
CA SER A 239 19.63 -2.15 7.42
C SER A 239 18.85 -3.44 7.18
N LYS A 240 19.48 -4.58 7.45
CA LYS A 240 18.81 -5.88 7.41
C LYS A 240 17.73 -5.98 8.51
N SER A 241 16.58 -6.56 8.18
CA SER A 241 15.53 -6.89 9.14
C SER A 241 15.84 -8.18 9.89
N GLU A 242 15.54 -8.18 11.18
CA GLU A 242 15.65 -9.34 12.07
C GLU A 242 14.35 -9.61 12.83
N SER A 243 13.26 -9.08 12.29
CA SER A 243 11.92 -9.26 12.84
C SER A 243 11.55 -10.75 12.92
N PHE A 244 10.48 -11.07 13.63
CA PHE A 244 9.94 -12.42 13.57
C PHE A 244 9.48 -12.80 12.16
N VAL A 245 9.10 -11.83 11.33
CA VAL A 245 8.61 -12.07 9.96
C VAL A 245 9.71 -12.64 9.08
N THR A 246 10.96 -12.19 9.21
CA THR A 246 12.10 -12.75 8.45
C THR A 246 12.45 -14.19 8.84
N LYS A 247 11.90 -14.69 9.95
CA LYS A 247 12.09 -16.06 10.45
C LYS A 247 10.90 -16.97 10.11
N ASN A 248 9.87 -16.46 9.46
CA ASN A 248 8.74 -17.25 9.01
C ASN A 248 9.18 -18.20 7.87
N PRO A 249 8.58 -19.40 7.75
CA PRO A 249 8.89 -20.34 6.65
C PRO A 249 8.74 -19.71 5.26
N ASP A 250 7.71 -18.88 5.07
CA ASP A 250 7.40 -18.19 3.80
C ASP A 250 7.82 -16.71 3.80
N SER A 251 8.83 -16.35 4.60
CA SER A 251 9.25 -14.94 4.79
C SER A 251 9.53 -14.18 3.48
N ALA A 252 10.02 -14.86 2.44
CA ALA A 252 10.32 -14.26 1.13
C ALA A 252 9.09 -13.65 0.43
N THR A 253 7.87 -14.08 0.76
CA THR A 253 6.61 -13.49 0.23
C THR A 253 5.98 -12.49 1.18
N GLN A 254 6.50 -12.37 2.41
CA GLN A 254 5.89 -11.62 3.50
C GLN A 254 6.67 -10.36 3.88
N THR A 255 7.98 -10.35 3.63
CA THR A 255 8.85 -9.21 3.94
C THR A 255 9.95 -9.05 2.91
N ARG A 256 10.37 -7.81 2.67
CA ARG A 256 11.57 -7.50 1.89
C ARG A 256 12.84 -7.83 2.66
N GLY A 257 12.76 -7.91 3.99
CA GLY A 257 13.93 -8.10 4.84
C GLY A 257 14.78 -6.83 5.02
N THR A 258 14.24 -5.65 4.68
CA THR A 258 14.91 -4.35 4.77
C THR A 258 14.23 -3.47 5.81
N VAL A 259 15.00 -2.73 6.61
CA VAL A 259 14.52 -1.75 7.59
C VAL A 259 14.96 -0.35 7.18
N ILE A 260 14.02 0.58 7.17
CA ILE A 260 14.24 2.02 7.05
C ILE A 260 14.48 2.56 8.45
N ASN A 261 15.64 3.15 8.70
CA ASN A 261 15.95 3.83 9.95
C ASN A 261 16.00 5.34 9.70
N ILE A 262 15.19 6.11 10.43
CA ILE A 262 15.09 7.56 10.30
C ILE A 262 15.75 8.21 11.51
N ALA A 263 16.75 9.05 11.29
CA ALA A 263 17.48 9.75 12.35
C ALA A 263 16.60 10.75 13.12
N ASP A 264 17.10 11.25 14.25
CA ASP A 264 16.52 12.36 15.03
C ASP A 264 15.04 12.14 15.42
N GLY A 265 14.68 10.91 15.80
CA GLY A 265 13.33 10.56 16.20
C GLY A 265 12.29 10.71 15.07
N GLY A 266 12.72 10.66 13.81
CA GLY A 266 11.80 10.74 12.67
C GLY A 266 10.84 9.56 12.62
N PHE A 267 9.65 9.78 12.08
CA PHE A 267 8.60 8.77 11.99
C PHE A 267 7.73 9.02 10.75
N MET A 268 6.93 8.04 10.35
CA MET A 268 6.12 8.06 9.14
C MET A 268 4.64 8.30 9.47
N GLY A 269 4.27 9.56 9.69
CA GLY A 269 2.89 10.05 9.81
C GLY A 269 2.17 9.72 11.12
N TYR A 270 2.12 8.44 11.51
CA TYR A 270 1.50 7.97 12.75
C TYR A 270 2.55 7.75 13.84
N PHE A 271 2.36 8.40 14.99
CA PHE A 271 3.35 8.38 16.07
C PHE A 271 3.15 7.21 17.03
N VAL A 272 4.10 6.28 17.02
CA VAL A 272 4.19 5.11 17.91
C VAL A 272 5.53 5.03 18.67
N GLY A 273 6.26 6.15 18.73
CA GLY A 273 7.48 6.30 19.53
C GLY A 273 8.73 5.58 19.00
N THR A 274 8.76 5.18 17.73
CA THR A 274 9.90 4.50 17.10
C THR A 274 10.20 5.07 15.71
N SER A 275 11.43 4.85 15.23
CA SER A 275 11.97 5.43 14.00
C SER A 275 12.51 4.38 13.00
N SER A 276 12.20 3.10 13.25
CA SER A 276 12.64 1.97 12.44
C SER A 276 11.44 1.24 11.86
N TYR A 277 11.40 1.15 10.54
CA TYR A 277 10.26 0.60 9.78
C TYR A 277 10.75 -0.55 8.90
N GLU A 278 10.29 -1.76 9.16
CA GLU A 278 10.51 -2.89 8.27
C GLU A 278 9.68 -2.74 7.00
N ILE A 279 10.30 -2.81 5.84
CA ILE A 279 9.62 -2.86 4.54
C ILE A 279 9.06 -4.27 4.36
N LEU A 280 7.74 -4.40 4.41
CA LEU A 280 7.09 -5.66 4.05
C LEU A 280 7.04 -5.81 2.53
N SER A 281 6.62 -4.76 1.83
CA SER A 281 6.65 -4.67 0.37
C SER A 281 6.79 -3.23 -0.08
N ILE A 282 7.44 -3.01 -1.22
CA ILE A 282 7.54 -1.69 -1.85
C ILE A 282 7.64 -1.82 -3.37
N THR A 283 6.91 -0.96 -4.07
CA THR A 283 6.92 -0.79 -5.53
C THR A 283 7.08 0.69 -5.86
N ASP A 284 6.90 1.06 -7.13
CA ASP A 284 6.96 2.47 -7.53
C ASP A 284 5.86 3.37 -6.98
N ASN A 285 4.76 2.78 -6.54
CA ASN A 285 3.54 3.52 -6.21
C ASN A 285 2.86 3.06 -4.92
N ARG A 286 3.40 2.03 -4.26
CA ARG A 286 2.84 1.46 -3.04
C ARG A 286 3.94 0.96 -2.13
N MET A 287 3.81 1.26 -0.84
CA MET A 287 4.75 0.85 0.20
C MET A 287 3.97 0.36 1.42
N VAL A 288 4.27 -0.85 1.88
CA VAL A 288 3.77 -1.39 3.14
C VAL A 288 4.94 -1.53 4.09
N VAL A 289 4.85 -0.85 5.23
CA VAL A 289 5.84 -0.94 6.29
C VAL A 289 5.23 -1.43 7.58
N ARG A 290 6.07 -2.03 8.41
CA ARG A 290 5.75 -2.55 9.73
C ARG A 290 6.65 -1.88 10.76
N VAL A 291 6.08 -1.47 11.88
CA VAL A 291 6.79 -0.77 12.95
C VAL A 291 6.36 -1.31 14.31
N ILE A 292 7.31 -1.53 15.22
CA ILE A 292 7.01 -2.00 16.57
C ILE A 292 6.70 -0.81 17.47
N GLN A 293 5.64 -0.93 18.27
CA GLN A 293 5.25 0.12 19.20
C GLN A 293 6.26 0.25 20.35
N SER A 294 6.73 1.47 20.61
CA SER A 294 7.56 1.73 21.79
C SER A 294 6.77 1.51 23.09
N GLY A 295 7.39 0.89 24.08
CA GLY A 295 6.74 0.54 25.36
C GLY A 295 5.79 -0.67 25.30
N ASN A 296 5.47 -1.20 24.11
CA ASN A 296 4.70 -2.43 23.97
C ASN A 296 5.20 -3.27 22.78
N PRO A 297 6.25 -4.10 22.98
CA PRO A 297 6.87 -4.85 21.90
C PRO A 297 5.97 -5.98 21.34
N PHE A 298 4.83 -6.27 21.96
CA PHE A 298 3.87 -7.23 21.43
C PHE A 298 3.06 -6.65 20.26
N LEU A 299 2.97 -5.32 20.12
CA LEU A 299 2.18 -4.68 19.07
C LEU A 299 3.07 -4.23 17.91
N ALA A 300 2.71 -4.69 16.71
CA ALA A 300 3.23 -4.20 15.45
C ALA A 300 2.15 -3.40 14.71
N TRP A 301 2.49 -2.20 14.29
CA TRP A 301 1.65 -1.36 13.44
C TRP A 301 2.07 -1.52 11.98
N TYR A 302 1.07 -1.49 11.10
CA TYR A 302 1.20 -1.69 9.67
C TYR A 302 0.68 -0.45 8.96
N HIS A 303 1.54 0.16 8.14
CA HIS A 303 1.21 1.37 7.40
C HIS A 303 1.32 1.10 5.90
N THR A 304 0.31 1.51 5.14
CA THR A 304 0.32 1.48 3.69
C THR A 304 0.31 2.90 3.13
N PHE A 305 1.28 3.16 2.26
CA PHE A 305 1.47 4.42 1.58
C PHE A 305 1.40 4.26 0.07
N THR A 306 1.07 5.34 -0.61
CA THR A 306 1.07 5.45 -2.07
C THR A 306 1.76 6.73 -2.52
N THR A 307 2.18 6.80 -3.78
CA THR A 307 2.71 8.04 -4.40
C THR A 307 1.60 8.99 -4.87
N SER A 308 0.34 8.56 -4.80
CA SER A 308 -0.81 9.39 -5.19
C SER A 308 -1.27 10.25 -4.01
N PRO A 309 -1.41 11.58 -4.16
CA PRO A 309 -1.88 12.42 -3.07
C PRO A 309 -3.31 12.07 -2.65
N PRO A 310 -3.70 12.38 -1.39
CA PRO A 310 -5.06 12.19 -0.92
C PRO A 310 -6.07 12.88 -1.85
N GLY A 311 -7.05 12.12 -2.35
CA GLY A 311 -8.05 12.61 -3.30
C GLY A 311 -7.61 12.66 -4.77
N ALA A 312 -6.35 12.33 -5.08
CA ALA A 312 -5.97 12.04 -6.46
C ALA A 312 -6.48 10.66 -6.86
N ALA A 313 -7.00 10.53 -8.08
CA ALA A 313 -7.21 9.23 -8.69
C ALA A 313 -5.85 8.51 -8.73
N VAL A 314 -5.73 7.45 -7.94
CA VAL A 314 -4.56 6.60 -7.87
C VAL A 314 -4.25 6.16 -9.30
N THR A 315 -3.11 6.57 -9.84
CA THR A 315 -2.62 6.08 -11.14
C THR A 315 -1.35 5.26 -10.85
N PRO A 316 -1.44 3.99 -10.44
CA PRO A 316 -0.30 3.11 -10.46
C PRO A 316 0.27 3.09 -11.87
N THR A 317 1.46 3.67 -12.00
CA THR A 317 2.30 3.44 -13.16
C THR A 317 2.44 1.92 -13.32
N PRO A 318 2.11 1.37 -14.50
CA PRO A 318 2.28 -0.05 -14.77
C PRO A 318 3.74 -0.44 -14.59
N THR A 319 4.01 -1.49 -13.80
CA THR A 319 5.37 -2.04 -13.59
C THR A 319 5.95 -2.69 -14.85
N VAL A 320 5.13 -2.88 -15.88
CA VAL A 320 5.49 -3.45 -17.18
C VAL A 320 4.84 -2.61 -18.27
N ASP A 321 5.64 -1.91 -19.08
CA ASP A 321 5.15 -1.33 -20.33
C ASP A 321 5.29 -2.37 -21.45
N TYR A 322 4.17 -3.04 -21.74
CA TYR A 322 4.06 -3.93 -22.88
C TYR A 322 4.09 -3.10 -24.17
N THR A 323 5.16 -3.21 -24.94
CA THR A 323 5.40 -2.36 -26.13
C THR A 323 5.44 -3.15 -27.43
N VAL A 324 5.54 -4.48 -27.38
CA VAL A 324 5.59 -5.30 -28.58
C VAL A 324 4.17 -5.62 -29.02
N LEU A 325 3.73 -5.01 -30.13
CA LEU A 325 2.42 -5.29 -30.71
C LEU A 325 2.33 -6.77 -31.13
N LYS A 326 1.34 -7.50 -30.61
CA LYS A 326 1.12 -8.93 -30.90
C LYS A 326 -0.14 -9.18 -31.71
N PHE A 327 -1.18 -8.40 -31.46
CA PHE A 327 -2.42 -8.45 -32.21
C PHE A 327 -2.93 -7.04 -32.45
N SER A 328 -3.46 -6.81 -33.64
CA SER A 328 -4.17 -5.58 -33.95
C SER A 328 -5.22 -5.79 -35.03
N ASP A 329 -6.26 -4.99 -34.95
CA ASP A 329 -7.10 -4.68 -36.10
C ASP A 329 -7.34 -3.18 -36.15
N GLU A 330 -6.94 -2.59 -37.28
CA GLU A 330 -7.03 -1.14 -37.54
C GLU A 330 -8.26 -0.81 -38.40
N PHE A 331 -9.08 -1.82 -38.74
CA PHE A 331 -10.36 -1.66 -39.44
C PHE A 331 -10.30 -0.79 -40.71
N ASN A 332 -9.21 -0.91 -41.46
CA ASN A 332 -8.94 -0.13 -42.68
C ASN A 332 -9.49 -0.75 -43.97
N THR A 333 -10.12 -1.91 -43.90
CA THR A 333 -10.69 -2.61 -45.06
C THR A 333 -12.21 -2.63 -44.94
N ASP A 334 -12.89 -1.84 -45.78
CA ASP A 334 -14.34 -1.80 -45.81
C ASP A 334 -14.96 -3.18 -46.11
N GLY A 335 -16.04 -3.53 -45.41
CA GLY A 335 -16.75 -4.80 -45.56
C GLY A 335 -17.06 -5.49 -44.24
N ALA A 336 -17.13 -6.82 -44.26
CA ALA A 336 -17.28 -7.60 -43.05
C ALA A 336 -15.98 -7.60 -42.22
N PRO A 337 -16.04 -7.72 -40.88
CA PRO A 337 -14.87 -7.94 -40.04
C PRO A 337 -13.98 -9.08 -40.54
N ASP A 338 -12.66 -8.91 -40.41
CA ASP A 338 -11.67 -9.89 -40.88
C ASP A 338 -11.92 -11.28 -40.26
N PRO A 339 -12.30 -12.29 -41.06
CA PRO A 339 -12.64 -13.60 -40.55
C PRO A 339 -11.41 -14.38 -40.04
N THR A 340 -10.19 -13.90 -40.25
CA THR A 340 -8.99 -14.47 -39.61
C THR A 340 -8.82 -13.99 -38.17
N LYS A 341 -9.47 -12.88 -37.80
CA LYS A 341 -9.37 -12.26 -36.46
C LYS A 341 -10.66 -12.36 -35.65
N TRP A 342 -11.82 -12.32 -36.31
CA TRP A 342 -13.13 -12.19 -35.65
C TRP A 342 -14.10 -13.32 -35.99
N GLY A 343 -14.65 -13.97 -34.97
CA GLY A 343 -15.81 -14.85 -35.03
C GLY A 343 -17.07 -14.16 -34.47
N TYR A 344 -18.19 -14.88 -34.46
CA TYR A 344 -19.49 -14.37 -34.03
C TYR A 344 -20.14 -15.32 -33.02
N ASP A 345 -20.72 -14.76 -31.97
CA ASP A 345 -21.79 -15.41 -31.23
C ASP A 345 -23.13 -14.99 -31.84
N LEU A 346 -23.96 -15.97 -32.22
CA LEU A 346 -25.21 -15.74 -32.94
C LEU A 346 -26.40 -16.24 -32.12
N GLY A 347 -27.53 -15.54 -32.22
CA GLY A 347 -28.80 -15.97 -31.64
C GLY A 347 -29.38 -15.01 -30.60
N ALA A 348 -30.44 -15.46 -29.94
CA ALA A 348 -31.17 -14.73 -28.90
C ALA A 348 -31.21 -15.55 -27.61
N GLY A 349 -32.03 -15.15 -26.64
CA GLY A 349 -32.22 -15.88 -25.38
C GLY A 349 -31.57 -15.22 -24.18
N GLY A 350 -31.12 -13.98 -24.32
CA GLY A 350 -30.79 -13.10 -23.21
C GLY A 350 -29.46 -13.33 -22.52
N TRP A 351 -28.59 -14.17 -23.09
CA TRP A 351 -27.14 -14.14 -22.90
C TRP A 351 -26.64 -14.12 -21.43
N GLY A 352 -27.43 -14.70 -20.51
CA GLY A 352 -27.13 -14.76 -19.08
C GLY A 352 -27.70 -13.60 -18.25
N ASN A 353 -28.12 -12.51 -18.89
CA ASN A 353 -28.48 -11.24 -18.23
C ASN A 353 -29.89 -10.72 -18.57
N GLY A 354 -30.74 -11.54 -19.19
CA GLY A 354 -32.09 -11.11 -19.61
C GLY A 354 -32.08 -10.09 -20.76
N GLU A 355 -31.04 -10.12 -21.58
CA GLU A 355 -30.84 -9.21 -22.71
C GLU A 355 -31.90 -9.42 -23.82
N ALA A 356 -32.27 -8.34 -24.52
CA ALA A 356 -33.41 -8.32 -25.46
C ALA A 356 -33.02 -8.52 -26.93
N GLN A 357 -31.74 -8.45 -27.28
CA GLN A 357 -31.29 -8.53 -28.67
C GLN A 357 -31.11 -9.96 -29.18
N THR A 358 -31.27 -10.10 -30.49
CA THR A 358 -30.69 -11.20 -31.27
C THR A 358 -29.35 -10.75 -31.85
N TYR A 359 -28.25 -11.41 -31.49
CA TYR A 359 -26.96 -11.17 -32.14
C TYR A 359 -26.92 -11.82 -33.53
N THR A 360 -26.48 -11.06 -34.53
CA THR A 360 -26.38 -11.47 -35.93
C THR A 360 -25.01 -11.09 -36.51
N SER A 361 -24.69 -11.65 -37.68
CA SER A 361 -23.54 -11.27 -38.53
C SER A 361 -23.96 -10.43 -39.75
N ALA A 362 -25.18 -9.88 -39.74
CA ALA A 362 -25.67 -9.08 -40.86
C ALA A 362 -24.96 -7.73 -40.94
N ALA A 363 -24.73 -7.23 -42.16
CA ALA A 363 -24.08 -5.94 -42.39
C ALA A 363 -24.81 -4.75 -41.72
N ASP A 364 -26.12 -4.88 -41.49
CA ASP A 364 -26.94 -3.93 -40.74
C ASP A 364 -26.55 -3.81 -39.26
N ASN A 365 -25.95 -4.86 -38.68
CA ASN A 365 -25.52 -4.90 -37.29
C ASN A 365 -24.01 -4.77 -37.14
N VAL A 366 -23.22 -5.17 -38.15
CA VAL A 366 -21.77 -5.10 -38.09
C VAL A 366 -21.15 -4.85 -39.44
N ILE A 367 -20.34 -3.80 -39.54
CA ILE A 367 -19.61 -3.46 -40.76
C ILE A 367 -18.33 -2.71 -40.42
N VAL A 368 -17.25 -2.98 -41.15
CA VAL A 368 -16.08 -2.11 -41.22
C VAL A 368 -16.33 -1.10 -42.32
N GLN A 369 -16.30 0.18 -41.99
CA GLN A 369 -16.53 1.23 -42.97
C GLN A 369 -15.86 2.55 -42.54
N GLY A 370 -15.05 3.11 -43.44
CA GLY A 370 -14.46 4.43 -43.24
C GLY A 370 -13.44 4.46 -42.10
N GLY A 371 -12.61 3.40 -42.01
CA GLY A 371 -11.55 3.28 -41.01
C GLY A 371 -12.05 2.93 -39.60
N SER A 372 -13.23 2.34 -39.47
CA SER A 372 -13.75 1.91 -38.17
C SER A 372 -14.67 0.70 -38.30
N LEU A 373 -14.65 -0.16 -37.28
CA LEU A 373 -15.67 -1.17 -37.05
C LEU A 373 -16.89 -0.52 -36.41
N LYS A 374 -18.09 -0.83 -36.91
CA LYS A 374 -19.36 -0.34 -36.37
C LYS A 374 -20.21 -1.51 -35.92
N ILE A 375 -20.46 -1.64 -34.62
CA ILE A 375 -21.42 -2.58 -34.06
C ILE A 375 -22.70 -1.82 -33.74
N THR A 376 -23.75 -2.06 -34.51
CA THR A 376 -25.02 -1.33 -34.47
C THR A 376 -26.10 -2.16 -33.80
N ALA A 377 -26.55 -1.69 -32.63
CA ALA A 377 -27.80 -2.15 -32.05
C ALA A 377 -28.97 -1.45 -32.76
N LYS A 378 -29.97 -2.21 -33.19
CA LYS A 378 -31.07 -1.75 -34.05
C LYS A 378 -32.40 -2.33 -33.61
N LYS A 379 -33.43 -1.49 -33.57
CA LYS A 379 -34.82 -1.92 -33.37
C LYS A 379 -35.39 -2.46 -34.68
N VAL A 380 -35.97 -3.66 -34.63
CA VAL A 380 -36.60 -4.33 -35.76
C VAL A 380 -38.00 -4.78 -35.34
N GLY A 381 -39.01 -4.00 -35.72
CA GLY A 381 -40.37 -4.20 -35.22
C GLY A 381 -40.45 -3.99 -33.71
N THR A 382 -40.84 -5.04 -32.99
CA THR A 382 -40.90 -5.07 -31.51
C THR A 382 -39.65 -5.67 -30.86
N SER A 383 -38.68 -6.12 -31.66
CA SER A 383 -37.46 -6.79 -31.21
C SER A 383 -36.22 -5.93 -31.48
N TYR A 384 -35.06 -6.40 -31.02
CA TYR A 384 -33.78 -5.74 -31.25
C TYR A 384 -32.77 -6.70 -31.87
N THR A 385 -31.88 -6.19 -32.71
CA THR A 385 -30.73 -6.92 -33.25
C THR A 385 -29.44 -6.18 -32.93
N SER A 386 -28.33 -6.91 -32.84
CA SER A 386 -26.98 -6.35 -32.63
C SER A 386 -25.92 -7.36 -33.10
N THR A 387 -24.65 -7.16 -32.73
CA THR A 387 -23.57 -8.14 -32.94
C THR A 387 -22.74 -8.34 -31.67
N ARG A 388 -22.27 -9.59 -31.49
CA ARG A 388 -21.23 -9.98 -30.52
C ARG A 388 -20.09 -10.66 -31.27
N LEU A 389 -18.98 -9.94 -31.43
CA LEU A 389 -17.75 -10.43 -32.03
C LEU A 389 -16.85 -11.05 -30.96
N LYS A 390 -16.03 -12.02 -31.35
CA LYS A 390 -15.04 -12.64 -30.46
C LYS A 390 -13.76 -13.06 -31.18
N THR A 391 -12.66 -13.14 -30.45
CA THR A 391 -11.38 -13.67 -30.94
C THR A 391 -11.13 -15.14 -30.55
N GLU A 392 -12.11 -15.83 -29.96
CA GLU A 392 -12.03 -17.26 -29.61
C GLU A 392 -11.57 -18.09 -30.83
N ASP A 393 -10.64 -19.03 -30.60
CA ASP A 393 -10.01 -19.87 -31.63
C ASP A 393 -9.22 -19.10 -32.71
N LYS A 394 -8.97 -17.80 -32.53
CA LYS A 394 -8.26 -16.92 -33.49
C LYS A 394 -7.09 -16.17 -32.85
N TYR A 395 -7.34 -15.53 -31.72
CA TYR A 395 -6.32 -14.90 -30.89
C TYR A 395 -6.72 -14.96 -29.42
N GLU A 396 -5.89 -15.64 -28.65
CA GLU A 396 -6.00 -15.85 -27.22
C GLU A 396 -4.67 -15.43 -26.58
N PHE A 397 -4.74 -14.81 -25.41
CA PHE A 397 -3.57 -14.20 -24.79
C PHE A 397 -3.69 -14.17 -23.27
N THR A 398 -2.54 -14.33 -22.60
CA THR A 398 -2.39 -14.05 -21.17
C THR A 398 -1.53 -12.81 -20.99
N TYR A 399 -1.99 -11.86 -20.18
CA TYR A 399 -1.31 -10.58 -19.92
C TYR A 399 -1.14 -9.69 -21.15
N GLY A 400 -0.78 -8.44 -20.91
CA GLY A 400 -0.48 -7.47 -21.95
C GLY A 400 -1.04 -6.09 -21.65
N LYS A 401 -0.80 -5.18 -22.59
CA LYS A 401 -1.50 -3.90 -22.68
C LYS A 401 -2.54 -4.00 -23.78
N ILE A 402 -3.80 -3.82 -23.42
CA ILE A 402 -4.95 -3.83 -24.32
C ILE A 402 -5.36 -2.38 -24.52
N GLU A 403 -5.45 -1.93 -25.76
CA GLU A 403 -5.94 -0.60 -26.13
C GLU A 403 -7.04 -0.74 -27.18
N VAL A 404 -8.23 -0.25 -26.87
CA VAL A 404 -9.34 -0.17 -27.82
C VAL A 404 -9.81 1.27 -27.89
N LYS A 405 -9.65 1.87 -29.06
CA LYS A 405 -10.09 3.25 -29.28
C LYS A 405 -11.51 3.24 -29.84
N ALA A 406 -12.47 3.69 -29.04
CA ALA A 406 -13.88 3.56 -29.37
C ALA A 406 -14.71 4.78 -28.96
N LYS A 407 -15.83 4.95 -29.66
CA LYS A 407 -16.93 5.88 -29.37
C LYS A 407 -18.19 5.06 -29.13
N LEU A 408 -18.90 5.35 -28.03
CA LEU A 408 -19.96 4.48 -27.52
C LEU A 408 -21.35 4.85 -28.08
N PRO A 409 -22.31 3.91 -28.13
CA PRO A 409 -23.68 4.21 -28.55
C PRO A 409 -24.40 5.16 -27.58
N VAL A 410 -25.45 5.80 -28.08
CA VAL A 410 -26.43 6.56 -27.31
C VAL A 410 -27.73 5.78 -27.15
N GLY A 411 -28.55 6.19 -26.18
CA GLY A 411 -29.92 5.73 -26.01
C GLY A 411 -30.11 4.88 -24.75
N GLY A 412 -31.19 5.13 -24.03
CA GLY A 412 -31.52 4.33 -22.83
C GLY A 412 -31.64 2.85 -23.18
N GLY A 413 -31.00 1.99 -22.38
CA GLY A 413 -30.99 0.55 -22.56
C GLY A 413 -29.86 -0.02 -23.42
N THR A 414 -29.02 0.79 -24.08
CA THR A 414 -27.82 0.25 -24.73
C THR A 414 -26.79 -0.18 -23.69
N TRP A 415 -26.11 -1.30 -23.94
CA TRP A 415 -25.01 -1.80 -23.10
C TRP A 415 -23.85 -2.25 -23.98
N PRO A 416 -23.00 -1.31 -24.44
CA PRO A 416 -21.73 -1.64 -25.09
C PRO A 416 -20.74 -2.26 -24.10
N ALA A 417 -20.00 -3.27 -24.56
CA ALA A 417 -18.92 -3.90 -23.79
C ALA A 417 -17.71 -4.23 -24.66
N ILE A 418 -16.52 -3.99 -24.09
CA ILE A 418 -15.21 -4.45 -24.55
C ILE A 418 -14.63 -5.26 -23.41
N TRP A 419 -14.53 -6.57 -23.59
CA TRP A 419 -14.26 -7.47 -22.48
C TRP A 419 -13.57 -8.74 -22.95
N SER A 420 -13.27 -9.64 -22.02
CA SER A 420 -12.65 -10.92 -22.31
C SER A 420 -13.09 -11.99 -21.32
N LEU A 421 -13.05 -13.23 -21.78
CA LEU A 421 -13.44 -14.41 -21.00
C LEU A 421 -12.31 -15.43 -21.04
N GLY A 422 -12.11 -16.15 -19.94
CA GLY A 422 -11.16 -17.27 -19.90
C GLY A 422 -11.50 -18.28 -20.99
N GLN A 423 -10.50 -18.62 -21.81
CA GLN A 423 -10.59 -19.56 -22.92
C GLN A 423 -11.13 -20.95 -22.53
N ASP A 424 -10.93 -21.36 -21.27
CA ASP A 424 -11.30 -22.65 -20.72
C ASP A 424 -12.76 -22.72 -20.23
N TYR A 425 -13.58 -21.68 -20.49
CA TYR A 425 -14.96 -21.55 -19.99
C TYR A 425 -15.88 -22.76 -20.24
N LYS A 426 -15.61 -23.58 -21.27
CA LYS A 426 -16.36 -24.81 -21.58
C LYS A 426 -16.16 -25.89 -20.52
N THR A 427 -14.96 -25.95 -19.92
CA THR A 427 -14.59 -26.93 -18.89
C THR A 427 -14.48 -26.31 -17.50
N ASN A 428 -14.27 -24.99 -17.42
CA ASN A 428 -14.14 -24.21 -16.20
C ASN A 428 -15.22 -23.13 -16.18
N ALA A 429 -16.47 -23.53 -15.89
CA ALA A 429 -17.62 -22.65 -16.07
C ALA A 429 -17.52 -21.33 -15.29
N TRP A 430 -18.05 -20.26 -15.88
CA TRP A 430 -18.16 -18.95 -15.24
C TRP A 430 -18.80 -19.04 -13.83
N PRO A 431 -18.28 -18.32 -12.82
CA PRO A 431 -17.22 -17.31 -12.88
C PRO A 431 -15.79 -17.88 -12.73
N ASN A 432 -15.59 -19.20 -12.75
CA ASN A 432 -14.29 -19.79 -12.45
C ASN A 432 -13.25 -19.61 -13.57
N CYS A 433 -13.67 -19.51 -14.84
CA CYS A 433 -12.78 -19.14 -15.95
C CYS A 433 -12.30 -17.68 -15.89
N GLY A 434 -12.98 -16.83 -15.11
CA GLY A 434 -12.70 -15.41 -15.03
C GLY A 434 -13.26 -14.60 -16.21
N GLU A 435 -13.56 -13.34 -15.93
CA GLU A 435 -14.00 -12.31 -16.89
C GLU A 435 -13.27 -11.00 -16.58
N ILE A 436 -12.77 -10.34 -17.61
CA ILE A 436 -12.18 -9.00 -17.49
C ILE A 436 -12.94 -8.06 -18.42
N ASP A 437 -13.67 -7.13 -17.82
CA ASP A 437 -14.45 -6.11 -18.51
C ASP A 437 -13.60 -4.85 -18.65
N PHE A 438 -12.87 -4.75 -19.76
CA PHE A 438 -11.99 -3.61 -20.03
C PHE A 438 -12.76 -2.29 -20.12
N MET A 439 -14.01 -2.34 -20.60
CA MET A 439 -14.95 -1.24 -20.65
C MET A 439 -16.37 -1.78 -20.73
N GLU A 440 -17.22 -1.38 -19.80
CA GLU A 440 -18.67 -1.40 -19.99
C GLU A 440 -19.27 -0.02 -19.79
N HIS A 441 -20.38 0.22 -20.47
CA HIS A 441 -21.16 1.43 -20.33
C HIS A 441 -22.65 1.11 -20.43
N ARG A 442 -23.49 1.89 -19.76
CA ARG A 442 -24.94 1.75 -19.83
C ARG A 442 -25.56 3.06 -20.32
N GLY A 443 -26.38 2.99 -21.36
CA GLY A 443 -27.00 4.16 -21.97
C GLY A 443 -27.91 4.95 -21.02
N ASN A 444 -28.44 4.30 -19.98
CA ASN A 444 -29.23 4.92 -18.91
C ASN A 444 -28.40 5.70 -17.88
N THR A 445 -27.07 5.61 -17.93
CA THR A 445 -26.17 6.46 -17.14
C THR A 445 -25.02 6.85 -18.07
N PRO A 446 -25.28 7.79 -18.98
CA PRO A 446 -24.30 8.18 -19.98
C PRO A 446 -23.00 8.61 -19.29
N ASN A 447 -21.88 8.52 -20.02
CA ASN A 447 -20.56 8.97 -19.58
C ASN A 447 -19.91 8.21 -18.41
N VAL A 448 -20.63 7.29 -17.74
CA VAL A 448 -20.06 6.45 -16.68
C VAL A 448 -19.52 5.17 -17.27
N ILE A 449 -18.20 5.00 -17.16
CA ILE A 449 -17.46 3.83 -17.64
C ILE A 449 -17.17 2.92 -16.46
N HIS A 450 -17.37 1.63 -16.68
CA HIS A 450 -17.08 0.57 -15.72
C HIS A 450 -15.87 -0.24 -16.20
N GLY A 451 -15.01 -0.60 -15.25
CA GLY A 451 -13.99 -1.62 -15.41
C GLY A 451 -14.24 -2.65 -14.33
N SER A 452 -14.48 -3.90 -14.72
CA SER A 452 -14.97 -4.95 -13.82
C SER A 452 -14.16 -6.24 -13.97
N LEU A 453 -14.14 -7.01 -12.89
CA LEU A 453 -13.53 -8.32 -12.82
C LEU A 453 -14.52 -9.29 -12.18
N HIS A 454 -14.80 -10.39 -12.89
CA HIS A 454 -15.65 -11.47 -12.38
C HIS A 454 -14.80 -12.71 -12.15
N TYR A 455 -14.84 -13.23 -10.93
CA TYR A 455 -14.10 -14.41 -10.48
C TYR A 455 -14.77 -15.02 -9.25
N PRO A 456 -14.37 -16.22 -8.79
CA PRO A 456 -15.00 -16.85 -7.63
C PRO A 456 -15.04 -15.93 -6.40
N GLY A 457 -16.25 -15.74 -5.84
CA GLY A 457 -16.51 -14.83 -4.72
C GLY A 457 -16.80 -13.38 -5.10
N ASN A 458 -16.47 -12.93 -6.32
CA ASN A 458 -16.70 -11.57 -6.79
C ASN A 458 -17.23 -11.61 -8.23
N PHE A 459 -18.53 -11.80 -8.42
CA PHE A 459 -19.16 -11.95 -9.74
C PHE A 459 -20.62 -11.48 -9.73
N GLY A 460 -21.20 -11.31 -10.92
CA GLY A 460 -22.55 -10.79 -11.10
C GLY A 460 -22.68 -9.39 -10.48
N GLY A 461 -23.73 -9.16 -9.67
CA GLY A 461 -23.90 -7.89 -8.96
C GLY A 461 -22.86 -7.60 -7.87
N ASN A 462 -22.00 -8.56 -7.53
CA ASN A 462 -20.90 -8.41 -6.55
C ASN A 462 -19.52 -8.47 -7.23
N ALA A 463 -19.43 -8.09 -8.51
CA ALA A 463 -18.16 -8.02 -9.22
C ALA A 463 -17.19 -7.04 -8.53
N ASN A 464 -15.89 -7.29 -8.69
CA ASN A 464 -14.89 -6.29 -8.31
C ASN A 464 -14.88 -5.23 -9.41
N THR A 465 -15.46 -4.07 -9.12
CA THR A 465 -15.71 -3.04 -10.12
C THR A 465 -15.35 -1.67 -9.57
N ALA A 466 -14.87 -0.80 -10.45
CA ALA A 466 -14.83 0.63 -10.20
C ALA A 466 -15.27 1.40 -11.44
N THR A 467 -15.62 2.66 -11.23
CA THR A 467 -16.15 3.51 -12.29
C THR A 467 -15.39 4.80 -12.43
N THR A 468 -15.46 5.38 -13.62
CA THR A 468 -15.05 6.76 -13.88
C THR A 468 -16.09 7.45 -14.73
N THR A 469 -16.15 8.78 -14.64
CA THR A 469 -17.01 9.58 -15.51
C THR A 469 -16.12 10.35 -16.49
N ILE A 470 -16.40 10.21 -17.78
CA ILE A 470 -15.70 10.92 -18.86
C ILE A 470 -16.67 11.84 -19.59
N ALA A 471 -16.20 12.95 -20.15
CA ALA A 471 -17.05 13.72 -21.05
C ALA A 471 -17.18 12.99 -22.39
N ASN A 472 -18.29 13.21 -23.11
CA ASN A 472 -18.38 12.94 -24.54
C ASN A 472 -18.19 11.46 -24.98
N ALA A 473 -18.45 10.48 -24.11
CA ALA A 473 -18.22 9.05 -24.39
C ALA A 473 -18.89 8.55 -25.69
N SER A 474 -20.01 9.17 -26.08
CA SER A 474 -20.77 8.81 -27.28
C SER A 474 -20.57 9.75 -28.47
N SER A 475 -19.84 10.85 -28.30
CA SER A 475 -19.60 11.84 -29.36
C SER A 475 -18.14 11.93 -29.78
N GLU A 476 -17.21 11.47 -28.95
CA GLU A 476 -15.76 11.48 -29.20
C GLU A 476 -15.17 10.08 -29.00
N PHE A 477 -14.05 9.82 -29.67
CA PHE A 477 -13.29 8.58 -29.44
C PHE A 477 -12.45 8.72 -28.18
N HIS A 478 -12.48 7.68 -27.35
CA HIS A 478 -11.61 7.52 -26.19
C HIS A 478 -10.81 6.23 -26.30
N ILE A 479 -9.66 6.18 -25.64
CA ILE A 479 -8.85 4.94 -25.55
C ILE A 479 -9.23 4.22 -24.26
N TYR A 480 -9.91 3.08 -24.38
CA TYR A 480 -10.13 2.18 -23.25
C TYR A 480 -8.92 1.27 -23.15
N LYS A 481 -8.11 1.48 -22.11
CA LYS A 481 -6.81 0.84 -21.95
C LYS A 481 -6.80 -0.01 -20.69
N THR A 482 -6.32 -1.24 -20.80
CA THR A 482 -6.07 -2.10 -19.65
C THR A 482 -4.65 -2.64 -19.69
N ILE A 483 -3.95 -2.58 -18.57
CA ILE A 483 -2.64 -3.22 -18.40
C ILE A 483 -2.83 -4.38 -17.45
N TRP A 484 -2.75 -5.59 -18.00
CA TRP A 484 -2.91 -6.85 -17.29
C TRP A 484 -1.56 -7.52 -17.19
N SER A 485 -1.10 -7.76 -15.96
CA SER A 485 0.18 -8.37 -15.64
C SER A 485 0.00 -9.47 -14.59
N PRO A 486 1.02 -10.29 -14.31
CA PRO A 486 0.98 -11.27 -13.23
C PRO A 486 0.72 -10.67 -11.84
N THR A 487 0.96 -9.37 -11.65
CA THR A 487 0.87 -8.69 -10.33
C THR A 487 -0.27 -7.69 -10.22
N SER A 488 -0.83 -7.24 -11.34
CA SER A 488 -1.93 -6.27 -11.33
C SER A 488 -2.74 -6.26 -12.63
N ILE A 489 -4.00 -5.83 -12.52
CA ILE A 489 -4.87 -5.45 -13.63
C ILE A 489 -5.27 -3.99 -13.41
N GLN A 490 -4.98 -3.14 -14.39
CA GLN A 490 -5.11 -1.69 -14.27
C GLN A 490 -5.94 -1.15 -15.43
N PHE A 491 -7.06 -0.49 -15.14
CA PHE A 491 -8.01 0.03 -16.12
C PHE A 491 -7.91 1.55 -16.23
N TYR A 492 -7.83 2.01 -17.46
CA TYR A 492 -7.67 3.39 -17.85
C TYR A 492 -8.74 3.79 -18.86
N VAL A 493 -9.17 5.04 -18.77
CA VAL A 493 -9.74 5.73 -19.94
C VAL A 493 -8.78 6.83 -20.33
N ASP A 494 -8.40 6.83 -21.60
CA ASP A 494 -7.27 7.58 -22.14
C ASP A 494 -6.00 7.26 -21.33
N ASP A 495 -5.47 8.26 -20.61
CA ASP A 495 -4.30 8.11 -19.75
C ASP A 495 -4.64 8.17 -18.26
N LYS A 496 -5.93 8.13 -17.91
CA LYS A 496 -6.40 8.23 -16.52
C LYS A 496 -6.78 6.87 -15.99
N LEU A 497 -6.00 6.36 -15.05
CA LEU A 497 -6.41 5.18 -14.32
C LEU A 497 -7.64 5.47 -13.47
N PHE A 498 -8.56 4.52 -13.42
CA PHE A 498 -9.70 4.58 -12.52
C PHE A 498 -9.97 3.29 -11.75
N HIS A 499 -9.35 2.16 -12.13
CA HIS A 499 -9.45 0.92 -11.39
C HIS A 499 -8.11 0.18 -11.38
N SER A 500 -7.74 -0.37 -10.23
CA SER A 500 -6.57 -1.23 -10.09
C SER A 500 -6.92 -2.41 -9.20
N PHE A 501 -6.48 -3.58 -9.62
CA PHE A 501 -6.65 -4.84 -8.91
C PHE A 501 -5.30 -5.52 -8.73
N ALA A 502 -5.01 -6.03 -7.54
CA ALA A 502 -3.80 -6.79 -7.27
C ALA A 502 -3.99 -8.23 -7.79
N ASN A 503 -3.29 -8.57 -8.87
CA ASN A 503 -3.36 -9.91 -9.46
C ASN A 503 -2.42 -10.85 -8.69
N SER A 504 -2.78 -12.13 -8.63
CA SER A 504 -1.98 -13.18 -7.99
C SER A 504 -2.38 -14.54 -8.54
N SER A 505 -1.64 -15.59 -8.18
CA SER A 505 -1.94 -16.96 -8.60
C SER A 505 -3.25 -17.52 -8.02
N SER A 506 -3.89 -16.84 -7.04
CA SER A 506 -5.14 -17.31 -6.43
C SER A 506 -6.41 -16.88 -7.17
N VAL A 507 -6.28 -16.14 -8.27
CA VAL A 507 -7.39 -15.65 -9.10
C VAL A 507 -7.23 -16.12 -10.55
N PRO A 508 -8.30 -16.20 -11.36
CA PRO A 508 -8.25 -16.87 -12.66
C PRO A 508 -7.56 -16.05 -13.77
N PHE A 509 -7.06 -14.85 -13.47
CA PHE A 509 -6.44 -13.93 -14.45
C PHE A 509 -4.97 -14.27 -14.72
N ASN A 510 -4.65 -15.56 -14.86
CA ASN A 510 -3.30 -16.09 -15.11
C ASN A 510 -3.29 -17.17 -16.22
N SER A 511 -4.39 -17.27 -16.97
CA SER A 511 -4.59 -18.17 -18.11
C SER A 511 -4.93 -17.35 -19.37
N ASP A 512 -5.01 -18.01 -20.52
CA ASP A 512 -5.33 -17.32 -21.78
C ASP A 512 -6.80 -16.87 -21.82
N PHE A 513 -7.02 -15.66 -22.32
CA PHE A 513 -8.35 -15.08 -22.51
C PHE A 513 -8.56 -14.76 -24.00
N PHE A 514 -9.81 -14.78 -24.45
CA PHE A 514 -10.19 -14.23 -25.76
C PHE A 514 -11.05 -12.97 -25.59
N MET A 515 -10.94 -12.03 -26.52
CA MET A 515 -11.66 -10.76 -26.49
C MET A 515 -13.06 -10.90 -27.08
N ILE A 516 -14.00 -10.10 -26.55
CA ILE A 516 -15.38 -10.00 -26.99
C ILE A 516 -15.75 -8.52 -27.14
N LEU A 517 -16.46 -8.19 -28.23
CA LEU A 517 -16.98 -6.85 -28.51
C LEU A 517 -18.47 -6.95 -28.81
N ASN A 518 -19.32 -6.22 -28.09
CA ASN A 518 -20.77 -6.23 -28.35
C ASN A 518 -21.48 -4.96 -27.93
N VAL A 519 -22.74 -4.84 -28.38
CA VAL A 519 -23.73 -3.91 -27.83
C VAL A 519 -24.98 -4.69 -27.46
N ALA A 520 -25.19 -4.96 -26.19
CA ALA A 520 -26.42 -5.55 -25.67
C ALA A 520 -27.55 -4.52 -25.59
N MET A 521 -28.80 -5.00 -25.52
CA MET A 521 -30.00 -4.19 -25.35
C MET A 521 -30.78 -4.63 -24.12
N GLY A 522 -30.97 -3.72 -23.18
CA GLY A 522 -31.68 -3.94 -21.94
C GLY A 522 -30.94 -4.86 -20.98
N GLY A 523 -31.63 -5.87 -20.46
CA GLY A 523 -31.08 -6.78 -19.46
C GLY A 523 -30.86 -6.13 -18.09
N THR A 524 -30.27 -6.90 -17.18
CA THR A 524 -30.06 -6.50 -15.77
C THR A 524 -29.21 -5.24 -15.64
N PHE A 525 -28.20 -5.06 -16.49
CA PHE A 525 -27.29 -3.91 -16.42
C PHE A 525 -27.69 -2.75 -17.33
N GLY A 526 -28.02 -3.02 -18.61
CA GLY A 526 -28.46 -1.99 -19.55
C GLY A 526 -29.78 -1.34 -19.14
N GLY A 527 -30.69 -2.09 -18.51
CA GLY A 527 -31.91 -1.58 -17.89
C GLY A 527 -33.04 -1.30 -18.88
N ALA A 528 -33.90 -0.32 -18.56
CA ALA A 528 -35.04 0.02 -19.41
C ALA A 528 -34.58 0.53 -20.79
N ILE A 529 -35.12 -0.04 -21.86
CA ILE A 529 -34.86 0.42 -23.23
C ILE A 529 -35.77 1.60 -23.52
N ASP A 530 -35.18 2.69 -24.02
CA ASP A 530 -35.92 3.87 -24.47
C ASP A 530 -36.94 3.46 -25.57
N PRO A 531 -38.24 3.69 -25.37
CA PRO A 531 -39.25 3.37 -26.37
C PRO A 531 -39.00 4.02 -27.75
N ALA A 532 -38.32 5.18 -27.76
CA ALA A 532 -37.96 5.93 -28.96
C ALA A 532 -36.64 5.45 -29.62
N PHE A 533 -35.93 4.49 -29.02
CA PHE A 533 -34.70 3.94 -29.60
C PHE A 533 -34.96 3.36 -30.99
N THR A 534 -34.14 3.76 -31.97
CA THR A 534 -34.19 3.25 -33.34
C THR A 534 -32.93 2.44 -33.65
N GLN A 535 -31.77 3.07 -33.60
CA GLN A 535 -30.47 2.41 -33.71
C GLN A 535 -29.37 3.31 -33.14
N SER A 536 -28.29 2.68 -32.67
CA SER A 536 -27.05 3.37 -32.33
C SER A 536 -25.88 2.41 -32.43
N SER A 537 -24.69 2.94 -32.75
CA SER A 537 -23.49 2.14 -32.96
C SER A 537 -22.44 2.39 -31.89
N MET A 538 -21.73 1.33 -31.49
CA MET A 538 -20.37 1.43 -30.98
C MET A 538 -19.43 1.48 -32.19
N GLU A 539 -18.62 2.53 -32.28
CA GLU A 539 -17.63 2.69 -33.35
C GLU A 539 -16.24 2.46 -32.76
N ILE A 540 -15.43 1.61 -33.40
CA ILE A 540 -14.09 1.25 -32.94
C ILE A 540 -13.09 1.58 -34.05
N ASP A 541 -12.16 2.48 -33.76
CA ASP A 541 -11.07 2.90 -34.65
C ASP A 541 -10.01 1.78 -34.75
N TYR A 542 -9.57 1.26 -33.59
CA TYR A 542 -8.67 0.10 -33.55
C TYR A 542 -8.84 -0.74 -32.29
N VAL A 543 -8.37 -1.99 -32.40
CA VAL A 543 -8.02 -2.87 -31.28
C VAL A 543 -6.54 -3.17 -31.37
N ARG A 544 -5.78 -2.98 -30.28
CA ARG A 544 -4.35 -3.32 -30.20
C ARG A 544 -4.05 -4.04 -28.89
N ILE A 545 -3.26 -5.10 -28.98
CA ILE A 545 -2.79 -5.87 -27.83
C ILE A 545 -1.27 -5.99 -27.92
N TYR A 546 -0.59 -5.55 -26.87
CA TYR A 546 0.86 -5.57 -26.72
C TYR A 546 1.27 -6.53 -25.62
N GLN A 547 2.42 -7.18 -25.78
CA GLN A 547 3.06 -8.01 -24.75
C GLN A 547 4.57 -7.74 -24.65
#